data_AF-A0A3Q3EJ20-F1
#
_entry.id   AF-A0A3Q3EJ20-F1
#
_cell.length_a   1.000
_cell.length_b   1.000
_cell.length_c   1.000
_cell.angle_alpha   90.00
_cell.angle_beta   90.00
_cell.angle_gamma   90.00
#
_symmetry.space_group_name_H-M   'P 1'
#
loop_
_entity.id
_entity.type
_entity.pdbx_description
1 polymer ?
#
loop_
_entity_poly.entity_id
_entity_poly.type
_entity_poly.pdbx_seq_one_letter_code
_entity_poly.pdbx_strand_id
1 'polypeptide(L)'
;MKRDVKGCCVQCSNGRCSTAFHPTCAQAAGVLMHPDDWPFIVYITCHRHRTPVIPERNKASMRELMAGQRVICKHKNGRYYHSELMELTAATFYEVVFDDGSYSDNLFPEDIENRDCVRLGPPAEGDAVQVRWTDGLIYGAKFVASHSIPMYLVEFEDGSQISVKREDLYTPDEDLPKRVKSRMSVASDMRFELFTKNEVKETSKRQRVINSRYREDYIEPVIYRAIME
;
A
#
# COMPACT_ATOMS: atom_id res chain seq x y z
N MET A 1 -49.67 -30.32 -2.56
CA MET A 1 -48.27 -30.78 -2.40
C MET A 1 -47.41 -29.58 -2.08
N LYS A 2 -47.01 -29.38 -0.81
CA LYS A 2 -46.03 -28.34 -0.45
C LYS A 2 -44.65 -28.87 -0.85
N ARG A 3 -43.99 -28.24 -1.83
CA ARG A 3 -42.59 -28.54 -2.16
C ARG A 3 -41.72 -27.96 -1.05
N ASP A 4 -41.16 -28.82 -0.22
CA ASP A 4 -40.14 -28.45 0.76
C ASP A 4 -38.81 -28.30 0.02
N VAL A 5 -38.44 -27.08 -0.35
CA VAL A 5 -37.20 -26.80 -1.06
C VAL A 5 -36.08 -26.72 -0.03
N LYS A 6 -35.46 -27.86 0.28
CA LYS A 6 -34.22 -27.91 1.07
C LYS A 6 -33.09 -27.31 0.23
N GLY A 7 -32.77 -26.04 0.47
CA GLY A 7 -31.60 -25.38 -0.13
C GLY A 7 -30.31 -25.82 0.56
N CYS A 8 -29.23 -25.99 -0.21
CA CYS A 8 -27.88 -26.17 0.32
C CYS A 8 -27.18 -24.80 0.41
N CYS A 9 -26.52 -24.55 1.54
CA CYS A 9 -25.69 -23.36 1.73
C CYS A 9 -24.21 -23.74 1.62
N VAL A 10 -23.42 -22.85 1.04
CA VAL A 10 -21.96 -22.96 0.96
C VAL A 10 -21.31 -21.93 1.89
N GLN A 11 -20.26 -22.34 2.60
CA GLN A 11 -19.49 -21.49 3.52
C GLN A 11 -18.34 -20.78 2.77
N CYS A 12 -17.94 -19.61 3.26
CA CYS A 12 -16.73 -18.96 2.79
C CYS A 12 -15.48 -19.79 3.17
N SER A 13 -14.60 -20.03 2.19
CA SER A 13 -13.39 -20.85 2.33
C SER A 13 -12.24 -20.14 3.06
N ASN A 14 -12.39 -18.85 3.37
CA ASN A 14 -11.31 -18.06 3.96
C ASN A 14 -11.26 -18.24 5.49
N GLY A 15 -10.38 -19.13 5.95
CA GLY A 15 -10.15 -19.39 7.37
C GLY A 15 -11.37 -19.99 8.08
N ARG A 16 -11.73 -19.45 9.26
CA ARG A 16 -12.90 -19.86 10.05
C ARG A 16 -14.11 -18.94 9.83
N CYS A 17 -14.30 -18.46 8.61
CA CYS A 17 -15.42 -17.57 8.29
C CYS A 17 -16.76 -18.31 8.36
N SER A 18 -17.65 -17.88 9.25
CA SER A 18 -18.99 -18.47 9.40
C SER A 18 -20.02 -18.00 8.36
N THR A 19 -19.60 -17.20 7.36
CA THR A 19 -20.53 -16.63 6.39
C THR A 19 -20.97 -17.71 5.39
N ALA A 20 -22.28 -17.98 5.35
CA ALA A 20 -22.89 -18.93 4.44
C ALA A 20 -23.74 -18.22 3.39
N PHE A 21 -23.85 -18.82 2.20
CA PHE A 21 -24.70 -18.29 1.13
C PHE A 21 -25.40 -19.42 0.37
N HIS A 22 -26.55 -19.12 -0.22
CA HIS A 22 -27.06 -19.95 -1.31
C HIS A 22 -26.18 -19.73 -2.56
N PRO A 23 -25.73 -20.79 -3.25
CA PRO A 23 -24.85 -20.65 -4.41
C PRO A 23 -25.38 -19.68 -5.48
N THR A 24 -26.67 -19.80 -5.83
CA THR A 24 -27.31 -18.94 -6.83
C THR A 24 -27.41 -17.48 -6.38
N CYS A 25 -27.76 -17.23 -5.12
CA CYS A 25 -27.82 -15.87 -4.57
C CYS A 25 -26.42 -15.24 -4.48
N ALA A 26 -25.41 -16.02 -4.10
CA ALA A 26 -24.02 -15.57 -4.04
C ALA A 26 -23.49 -15.23 -5.44
N GLN A 27 -23.81 -16.05 -6.45
CA GLN A 27 -23.45 -15.76 -7.84
C GLN A 27 -24.15 -14.47 -8.34
N ALA A 28 -25.45 -14.31 -8.06
CA ALA A 28 -26.20 -13.09 -8.41
C ALA A 28 -25.67 -11.84 -7.70
N ALA A 29 -25.16 -11.99 -6.47
CA ALA A 29 -24.53 -10.91 -5.70
C ALA A 29 -23.05 -10.64 -6.10
N GLY A 30 -22.49 -11.40 -7.05
CA GLY A 30 -21.11 -11.25 -7.50
C GLY A 30 -20.07 -11.69 -6.46
N VAL A 31 -20.41 -12.67 -5.61
CA VAL A 31 -19.45 -13.35 -4.73
C VAL A 31 -18.45 -14.10 -5.60
N LEU A 32 -17.15 -13.94 -5.31
CA LEU A 32 -16.08 -14.61 -6.04
C LEU A 32 -16.13 -16.12 -5.75
N MET A 33 -16.29 -16.90 -6.81
CA MET A 33 -16.22 -18.37 -6.80
C MET A 33 -15.26 -18.79 -7.91
N HIS A 34 -14.22 -19.55 -7.57
CA HIS A 34 -13.36 -20.18 -8.56
C HIS A 34 -13.29 -21.69 -8.34
N PRO A 35 -13.16 -22.49 -9.41
CA PRO A 35 -12.81 -23.90 -9.26
C PRO A 35 -11.45 -24.01 -8.58
N ASP A 36 -11.29 -25.03 -7.76
CA ASP A 36 -10.05 -25.31 -7.02
C ASP A 36 -9.85 -26.84 -6.96
N ASP A 37 -8.66 -27.27 -6.57
CA ASP A 37 -8.27 -28.67 -6.61
C ASP A 37 -8.96 -29.49 -5.50
N TRP A 38 -9.18 -30.79 -5.77
CA TRP A 38 -9.74 -31.73 -4.79
C TRP A 38 -8.91 -31.69 -3.49
N PRO A 39 -9.53 -31.63 -2.28
CA PRO A 39 -10.92 -31.93 -1.93
C PRO A 39 -11.89 -30.73 -1.95
N PHE A 40 -11.41 -29.50 -2.21
CA PHE A 40 -12.24 -28.30 -2.20
C PHE A 40 -12.57 -27.88 -3.63
N ILE A 41 -13.53 -28.57 -4.25
CA ILE A 41 -13.90 -28.36 -5.67
C ILE A 41 -14.29 -26.91 -6.05
N VAL A 42 -14.61 -26.05 -5.08
CA VAL A 42 -14.91 -24.63 -5.29
C VAL A 42 -14.42 -23.82 -4.10
N TYR A 43 -13.63 -22.78 -4.36
CA TYR A 43 -13.22 -21.79 -3.36
C TYR A 43 -14.13 -20.56 -3.42
N ILE A 44 -14.74 -20.19 -2.29
CA ILE A 44 -15.75 -19.12 -2.22
C ILE A 44 -15.33 -18.05 -1.22
N THR A 45 -15.28 -16.79 -1.68
CA THR A 45 -14.84 -15.66 -0.85
C THR A 45 -15.97 -14.66 -0.60
N CYS A 46 -16.39 -14.51 0.65
CA CYS A 46 -17.41 -13.54 1.04
C CYS A 46 -16.94 -12.09 0.83
N HIS A 47 -17.87 -11.13 0.78
CA HIS A 47 -17.51 -9.71 0.64
C HIS A 47 -16.61 -9.16 1.76
N ARG A 48 -16.60 -9.79 2.94
CA ARG A 48 -15.70 -9.40 4.05
C ARG A 48 -14.24 -9.79 3.79
N HIS A 49 -14.04 -10.83 2.99
CA HIS A 49 -12.72 -11.37 2.64
C HIS A 49 -12.38 -11.13 1.18
N ARG A 50 -13.24 -10.43 0.44
CA ARG A 50 -12.93 -10.00 -0.91
C ARG A 50 -11.76 -9.04 -0.82
N THR A 51 -10.58 -9.54 -1.17
CA THR A 51 -9.41 -8.70 -1.38
C THR A 51 -9.86 -7.63 -2.37
N PRO A 52 -9.75 -6.33 -2.02
CA PRO A 52 -10.07 -5.30 -2.98
C PRO A 52 -9.19 -5.58 -4.19
N VAL A 53 -9.82 -5.83 -5.34
CA VAL A 53 -9.11 -5.84 -6.61
C VAL A 53 -8.49 -4.45 -6.68
N ILE A 54 -7.18 -4.38 -6.44
CA ILE A 54 -6.43 -3.14 -6.61
C ILE A 54 -6.60 -2.85 -8.10
N PRO A 55 -7.33 -1.80 -8.48
CA PRO A 55 -7.47 -1.50 -9.90
C PRO A 55 -6.07 -1.38 -10.46
N GLU A 56 -5.76 -2.22 -11.45
CA GLU A 56 -4.50 -2.15 -12.16
C GLU A 56 -4.34 -0.70 -12.63
N ARG A 57 -3.19 -0.11 -12.29
CA ARG A 57 -2.87 1.24 -12.74
C ARG A 57 -2.97 1.25 -14.25
N ASN A 58 -3.72 2.21 -14.79
CA ASN A 58 -3.92 2.33 -16.22
C ASN A 58 -2.55 2.37 -16.93
N LYS A 59 -2.38 1.64 -18.04
CA LYS A 59 -1.13 1.63 -18.81
C LYS A 59 -0.65 3.05 -19.18
N ALA A 60 -1.59 3.98 -19.39
CA ALA A 60 -1.28 5.40 -19.61
C ALA A 60 -0.65 6.10 -18.38
N SER A 61 -0.99 5.65 -17.17
CA SER A 61 -0.50 6.19 -15.91
C SER A 61 0.84 5.58 -15.46
N MET A 62 1.35 4.59 -16.21
CA MET A 62 2.68 3.97 -16.04
C MET A 62 3.69 4.46 -17.07
N ARG A 63 3.41 5.57 -17.77
CA ARG A 63 4.39 6.22 -18.66
C ARG A 63 5.61 6.69 -17.86
N GLU A 64 6.76 6.68 -18.52
CA GLU A 64 8.01 7.20 -17.99
C GLU A 64 7.86 8.68 -17.64
N LEU A 65 8.44 9.08 -16.51
CA LEU A 65 8.35 10.45 -15.99
C LEU A 65 9.67 11.17 -16.29
N MET A 66 9.61 12.49 -16.45
CA MET A 66 10.79 13.31 -16.73
C MET A 66 11.26 14.06 -15.48
N ALA A 67 12.57 14.27 -15.36
CA ALA A 67 13.16 15.14 -14.35
C ALA A 67 12.48 16.53 -14.34
N GLY A 68 12.29 17.09 -13.16
CA GLY A 68 11.53 18.32 -12.89
C GLY A 68 10.02 18.14 -12.80
N GLN A 69 9.47 16.94 -13.05
CA GLN A 69 8.04 16.71 -12.95
C GLN A 69 7.59 16.62 -11.49
N ARG A 70 6.48 17.30 -11.16
CA ARG A 70 5.81 17.14 -9.86
C ARG A 70 5.12 15.79 -9.81
N VAL A 71 5.45 15.02 -8.79
CA VAL A 71 4.92 13.68 -8.52
C VAL A 71 4.42 13.61 -7.08
N ILE A 72 3.76 12.51 -6.75
CA ILE A 72 3.28 12.18 -5.43
C ILE A 72 3.96 10.88 -5.02
N CYS A 73 4.65 10.90 -3.90
CA CYS A 73 5.43 9.78 -3.38
C CYS A 73 5.14 9.57 -1.89
N LYS A 74 5.35 8.33 -1.43
CA LYS A 74 5.31 7.99 0.00
C LYS A 74 6.62 8.44 0.67
N HIS A 75 6.50 9.32 1.66
CA HIS A 75 7.62 9.76 2.48
C HIS A 75 7.99 8.71 3.53
N LYS A 76 9.16 8.85 4.17
CA LYS A 76 9.68 7.94 5.22
C LYS A 76 8.72 7.78 6.41
N ASN A 77 7.91 8.80 6.70
CA ASN A 77 6.87 8.77 7.73
C ASN A 77 5.59 7.98 7.33
N GLY A 78 5.56 7.43 6.12
CA GLY A 78 4.46 6.62 5.58
C GLY A 78 3.27 7.41 5.04
N ARG A 79 3.29 8.74 5.00
CA ARG A 79 2.26 9.54 4.33
C ARG A 79 2.69 9.88 2.90
N TYR A 80 1.73 10.29 2.08
CA TYR A 80 1.99 10.72 0.70
C TYR A 80 2.10 12.25 0.65
N TYR A 81 3.09 12.73 -0.09
CA TYR A 81 3.38 14.15 -0.28
C TYR A 81 3.64 14.44 -1.75
N HIS A 82 3.48 15.70 -2.13
CA HIS A 82 4.05 16.20 -3.37
C HIS A 82 5.57 16.23 -3.25
N SER A 83 6.23 15.77 -4.31
CA SER A 83 7.68 15.75 -4.45
C SER A 83 8.06 16.09 -5.89
N GLU A 84 9.27 16.55 -6.10
CA GLU A 84 9.84 16.82 -7.42
C GLU A 84 10.72 15.65 -7.85
N LEU A 85 10.57 15.21 -9.10
CA LEU A 85 11.43 14.18 -9.66
C LEU A 85 12.78 14.79 -10.04
N MET A 86 13.86 14.36 -9.40
CA MET A 86 15.20 14.91 -9.65
C MET A 86 15.86 14.24 -10.84
N GLU A 87 16.04 12.92 -10.78
CA GLU A 87 16.72 12.16 -11.82
C GLU A 87 16.24 10.71 -11.87
N LEU A 88 16.50 10.06 -13.01
CA LEU A 88 16.28 8.64 -13.21
C LEU A 88 17.62 7.94 -13.01
N THR A 89 17.68 7.08 -12.00
CA THR A 89 18.84 6.25 -11.68
C THR A 89 18.52 4.80 -12.03
N ALA A 90 19.54 3.96 -12.17
CA ALA A 90 19.35 2.52 -12.28
C ALA A 90 19.93 1.86 -11.04
N ALA A 91 19.12 1.09 -10.33
CA ALA A 91 19.60 0.26 -9.22
C ALA A 91 19.69 -1.19 -9.70
N THR A 92 20.86 -1.80 -9.49
CA THR A 92 21.07 -3.22 -9.75
C THR A 92 20.77 -4.00 -8.48
N PHE A 93 19.97 -5.06 -8.61
CA PHE A 93 19.66 -5.99 -7.53
C PHE A 93 20.07 -7.40 -7.95
N TYR A 94 20.57 -8.18 -7.00
CA TYR A 94 20.97 -9.57 -7.20
C TYR A 94 19.95 -10.53 -6.60
N GLU A 95 19.73 -11.61 -7.35
CA GLU A 95 18.97 -12.76 -6.92
C GLU A 95 19.93 -13.84 -6.46
N VAL A 96 19.69 -14.37 -5.26
CA VAL A 96 20.50 -15.45 -4.69
C VAL A 96 19.61 -16.48 -4.00
N VAL A 97 20.11 -17.71 -3.95
CA VAL A 97 19.56 -18.78 -3.13
C VAL A 97 20.58 -19.12 -2.07
N PHE A 98 20.22 -18.94 -0.80
CA PHE A 98 21.08 -19.26 0.34
C PHE A 98 21.21 -20.78 0.52
N ASP A 99 22.26 -21.20 1.23
CA ASP A 99 22.52 -22.62 1.49
C ASP A 99 21.42 -23.31 2.31
N ASP A 100 20.60 -22.56 3.05
CA ASP A 100 19.42 -23.04 3.77
C ASP A 100 18.16 -23.20 2.88
N GLY A 101 18.26 -22.85 1.60
CA GLY A 101 17.18 -22.89 0.62
C GLY A 101 16.29 -21.64 0.61
N SER A 102 16.59 -20.62 1.43
CA SER A 102 15.89 -19.34 1.36
C SER A 102 16.32 -18.55 0.10
N TYR A 103 15.44 -17.66 -0.35
CA TYR A 103 15.59 -16.90 -1.58
C TYR A 103 15.51 -15.39 -1.30
N SER A 104 16.34 -14.61 -1.98
CA SER A 104 16.32 -13.15 -1.94
C SER A 104 16.56 -12.58 -3.33
N ASP A 105 15.82 -11.52 -3.67
CA ASP A 105 15.83 -10.83 -4.97
C ASP A 105 16.17 -9.34 -4.87
N ASN A 106 16.57 -8.89 -3.69
CA ASN A 106 16.68 -7.50 -3.32
C ASN A 106 18.06 -7.13 -2.73
N LEU A 107 19.08 -7.93 -3.00
CA LEU A 107 20.46 -7.68 -2.57
C LEU A 107 21.13 -6.64 -3.45
N PHE A 108 21.92 -5.76 -2.84
CA PHE A 108 22.79 -4.85 -3.59
C PHE A 108 24.09 -5.56 -4.00
N PRO A 109 24.75 -5.12 -5.09
CA PRO A 109 26.09 -5.60 -5.43
C PRO A 109 27.12 -5.41 -4.31
N GLU A 110 26.90 -4.41 -3.44
CA GLU A 110 27.73 -4.11 -2.27
C GLU A 110 27.58 -5.14 -1.13
N ASP A 111 26.47 -5.90 -1.10
CA ASP A 111 26.22 -6.91 -0.07
C ASP A 111 27.04 -8.19 -0.32
N ILE A 112 27.63 -8.34 -1.51
CA ILE A 112 28.51 -9.47 -1.87
C ILE A 112 29.93 -9.18 -1.38
N GLU A 113 30.41 -9.96 -0.41
CA GLU A 113 31.71 -9.75 0.22
C GLU A 113 32.86 -10.49 -0.46
N ASN A 114 32.59 -11.66 -1.05
CA ASN A 114 33.64 -12.49 -1.65
C ASN A 114 34.16 -11.94 -2.99
N ARG A 115 33.48 -10.95 -3.58
CA ARG A 115 33.83 -10.32 -4.86
C ARG A 115 33.36 -8.88 -4.88
N ASP A 116 34.22 -7.98 -5.37
CA ASP A 116 33.86 -6.59 -5.63
C ASP A 116 32.95 -6.48 -6.86
N CYS A 117 31.67 -6.79 -6.68
CA CYS A 117 30.67 -6.80 -7.73
C CYS A 117 30.34 -5.40 -8.27
N VAL A 118 30.61 -4.35 -7.49
CA VAL A 118 30.42 -2.96 -7.93
C VAL A 118 31.39 -2.63 -9.07
N ARG A 119 32.64 -3.09 -8.99
CA ARG A 119 33.65 -2.82 -10.01
C ARG A 119 33.76 -3.91 -11.08
N LEU A 120 33.60 -5.17 -10.70
CA LEU A 120 33.78 -6.32 -11.60
C LEU A 120 32.48 -6.80 -12.24
N GLY A 121 31.34 -6.21 -11.88
CA GLY A 121 30.03 -6.65 -12.31
C GLY A 121 29.56 -7.96 -11.65
N PRO A 122 28.39 -8.47 -12.08
CA PRO A 122 27.76 -9.63 -11.46
C PRO A 122 28.59 -10.92 -11.59
N PRO A 123 28.50 -11.85 -10.63
CA PRO A 123 29.01 -13.21 -10.75
C PRO A 123 28.33 -13.98 -11.89
N ALA A 124 28.86 -15.17 -12.23
CA ALA A 124 28.16 -16.06 -13.15
C ALA A 124 27.02 -16.77 -12.42
N GLU A 125 25.95 -17.11 -13.16
CA GLU A 125 24.84 -17.91 -12.63
C GLU A 125 25.36 -19.24 -12.05
N GLY A 126 24.98 -19.52 -10.81
CA GLY A 126 25.41 -20.69 -10.04
C GLY A 126 26.68 -20.51 -9.22
N ASP A 127 27.40 -19.38 -9.35
CA ASP A 127 28.60 -19.12 -8.56
C ASP A 127 28.27 -19.01 -7.06
N ALA A 128 29.16 -19.58 -6.23
CA ALA A 128 29.07 -19.44 -4.78
C ALA A 128 29.48 -18.02 -4.36
N VAL A 129 28.60 -17.35 -3.63
CA VAL A 129 28.77 -15.99 -3.12
C VAL A 129 28.64 -15.96 -1.60
N GLN A 130 29.30 -14.98 -0.98
CA GLN A 130 29.15 -14.70 0.44
C GLN A 130 28.43 -13.38 0.60
N VAL A 131 27.26 -13.40 1.23
CA VAL A 131 26.39 -12.25 1.37
C VAL A 131 26.45 -11.75 2.81
N ARG A 132 26.74 -10.47 3.02
CA ARG A 132 26.53 -9.81 4.31
C ARG A 132 25.06 -9.45 4.45
N TRP A 133 24.39 -10.04 5.43
CA TRP A 133 22.96 -9.78 5.66
C TRP A 133 22.73 -8.62 6.63
N THR A 134 21.46 -8.21 6.77
CA THR A 134 21.04 -7.07 7.61
C THR A 134 21.33 -7.24 9.11
N ASP A 135 21.60 -8.46 9.56
CA ASP A 135 22.03 -8.79 10.92
C ASP A 135 23.55 -8.60 11.12
N GLY A 136 24.29 -8.28 10.06
CA GLY A 136 25.75 -8.13 10.04
C GLY A 136 26.52 -9.44 9.89
N LEU A 137 25.83 -10.59 9.78
CA LEU A 137 26.46 -11.89 9.58
C LEU A 137 26.65 -12.20 8.09
N ILE A 138 27.57 -13.11 7.80
CA ILE A 138 27.89 -13.54 6.44
C ILE A 138 27.30 -14.93 6.21
N TYR A 139 26.53 -15.06 5.14
CA TYR A 139 25.88 -16.29 4.74
C TYR A 139 26.38 -16.75 3.37
N GLY A 140 26.52 -18.07 3.21
CA GLY A 140 26.78 -18.69 1.92
C GLY A 140 25.51 -18.72 1.06
N ALA A 141 25.64 -18.34 -0.20
CA ALA A 141 24.57 -18.40 -1.17
C ALA A 141 25.10 -18.70 -2.57
N LYS A 142 24.18 -18.98 -3.49
CA LYS A 142 24.46 -19.14 -4.92
C LYS A 142 23.80 -18.03 -5.69
N PHE A 143 24.57 -17.37 -6.54
CA PHE A 143 24.06 -16.33 -7.42
C PHE A 143 23.13 -16.93 -8.49
N VAL A 144 21.99 -16.28 -8.72
CA VAL A 144 21.00 -16.70 -9.72
C VAL A 144 21.00 -15.71 -10.88
N ALA A 145 20.67 -14.45 -10.61
CA ALA A 145 20.53 -13.45 -11.65
C ALA A 145 20.79 -12.02 -11.13
N SER A 146 20.94 -11.09 -12.07
CA SER A 146 21.09 -9.66 -11.80
C SER A 146 20.00 -8.89 -12.53
N HIS A 147 19.23 -8.07 -11.81
CA HIS A 147 18.17 -7.23 -12.34
C HIS A 147 18.55 -5.75 -12.24
N SER A 148 18.55 -5.06 -13.37
CA SER A 148 18.70 -3.60 -13.40
C SER A 148 17.32 -2.95 -13.47
N ILE A 149 16.90 -2.33 -12.36
CA ILE A 149 15.58 -1.71 -12.23
C ILE A 149 15.73 -0.18 -12.30
N PRO A 150 14.99 0.52 -13.17
CA PRO A 150 14.97 1.98 -13.19
C PRO A 150 14.29 2.50 -11.92
N MET A 151 15.01 3.37 -11.22
CA MET A 151 14.63 4.03 -9.98
C MET A 151 14.51 5.53 -10.23
N TYR A 152 13.63 6.17 -9.47
CA TYR A 152 13.32 7.58 -9.60
C TYR A 152 13.71 8.25 -8.29
N LEU A 153 14.71 9.14 -8.34
CA LEU A 153 15.12 9.94 -7.20
C LEU A 153 14.17 11.12 -7.07
N VAL A 154 13.42 11.20 -5.99
CA VAL A 154 12.51 12.31 -5.71
C VAL A 154 12.95 13.10 -4.50
N GLU A 155 12.78 14.41 -4.57
CA GLU A 155 13.03 15.36 -3.49
C GLU A 155 11.71 15.90 -2.94
N PHE A 156 11.57 15.90 -1.62
CA PHE A 156 10.42 16.45 -0.92
C PHE A 156 10.66 17.91 -0.51
N GLU A 157 9.59 18.63 -0.12
CA GLU A 157 9.66 20.04 0.30
C GLU A 157 10.61 20.28 1.49
N ASP A 158 10.89 19.25 2.31
CA ASP A 158 11.84 19.32 3.43
C ASP A 158 13.31 19.10 3.01
N GLY A 159 13.57 18.96 1.70
CA GLY A 159 14.89 18.65 1.13
C GLY A 159 15.30 17.18 1.31
N SER A 160 14.44 16.34 1.88
CA SER A 160 14.71 14.91 1.96
C SER A 160 14.58 14.27 0.59
N GLN A 161 15.44 13.30 0.31
CA GLN A 161 15.42 12.55 -0.95
C GLN A 161 15.13 11.07 -0.70
N ILE A 162 14.45 10.45 -1.66
CA ILE A 162 14.19 9.00 -1.66
C ILE A 162 14.22 8.46 -3.10
N SER A 163 14.82 7.29 -3.27
CA SER A 163 14.79 6.52 -4.52
C SER A 163 13.62 5.54 -4.49
N VAL A 164 12.72 5.60 -5.47
CA VAL A 164 11.53 4.74 -5.53
C VAL A 164 11.32 4.15 -6.92
N LYS A 165 10.61 3.01 -6.98
CA LYS A 165 10.20 2.38 -8.23
C LYS A 165 9.08 3.19 -8.89
N ARG A 166 8.92 3.00 -10.21
CA ARG A 166 7.86 3.68 -11.00
C ARG A 166 6.44 3.43 -10.47
N GLU A 167 6.18 2.23 -9.98
CA GLU A 167 4.87 1.79 -9.46
C GLU A 167 4.40 2.56 -8.21
N ASP A 168 5.35 3.10 -7.44
CA ASP A 168 5.09 3.86 -6.22
C ASP A 168 4.97 5.37 -6.47
N LEU A 169 5.25 5.82 -7.69
CA LEU A 169 5.12 7.21 -8.10
C LEU A 169 3.79 7.50 -8.75
N TYR A 170 3.20 8.60 -8.30
CA TYR A 170 1.90 9.06 -8.77
C TYR A 170 2.00 10.44 -9.43
N THR A 171 1.29 10.66 -10.53
CA THR A 171 1.15 12.00 -11.13
C THR A 171 -0.05 12.72 -10.53
N PRO A 172 -0.01 14.05 -10.31
CA PRO A 172 -1.13 14.81 -9.77
C PRO A 172 -2.44 14.67 -10.57
N ASP A 173 -2.33 14.45 -11.87
CA ASP A 173 -3.47 14.39 -12.81
C ASP A 173 -4.13 13.01 -12.91
N GLU A 174 -3.59 11.97 -12.29
CA GLU A 174 -4.15 10.62 -12.39
C GLU A 174 -5.14 10.31 -11.26
N ASP A 175 -6.01 9.31 -11.46
CA ASP A 175 -6.91 8.87 -10.42
C ASP A 175 -6.18 8.08 -9.33
N LEU A 176 -5.88 8.76 -8.23
CA LEU A 176 -5.14 8.17 -7.12
C LEU A 176 -5.96 7.07 -6.40
N PRO A 177 -5.35 5.92 -6.07
CA PRO A 177 -6.00 4.89 -5.26
C PRO A 177 -6.49 5.44 -3.92
N LYS A 178 -7.60 4.89 -3.40
CA LYS A 178 -8.17 5.29 -2.10
C LYS A 178 -7.15 5.29 -0.96
N ARG A 179 -6.20 4.32 -0.97
CA ARG A 179 -5.11 4.20 0.01
C ARG A 179 -4.12 5.37 -0.01
N VAL A 180 -3.94 6.00 -1.18
CA VAL A 180 -3.08 7.16 -1.38
C VAL A 180 -3.83 8.41 -0.96
N LYS A 181 -5.06 8.60 -1.48
CA LYS A 181 -5.92 9.74 -1.13
C LYS A 181 -6.16 9.86 0.37
N SER A 182 -6.41 8.76 1.08
CA SER A 182 -6.69 8.78 2.53
C SER A 182 -5.47 9.13 3.39
N ARG A 183 -4.26 8.99 2.85
CA ARG A 183 -2.98 9.24 3.54
C ARG A 183 -2.21 10.40 2.93
N MET A 184 -2.85 11.17 2.05
CA MET A 184 -2.28 12.38 1.47
C MET A 184 -2.16 13.45 2.53
N SER A 185 -0.99 14.06 2.64
CA SER A 185 -0.78 15.18 3.55
C SER A 185 -1.25 16.48 2.89
N VAL A 186 -2.21 17.16 3.51
CA VAL A 186 -2.73 18.47 3.07
C VAL A 186 -1.89 19.64 3.62
N ALA A 187 -0.80 19.34 4.33
CA ALA A 187 0.00 20.34 5.04
C ALA A 187 0.61 21.41 4.09
N SER A 188 1.10 21.01 2.92
CA SER A 188 1.68 21.93 1.93
C SER A 188 0.62 22.85 1.29
N ASP A 189 -0.63 22.39 1.14
CA ASP A 189 -1.74 23.21 0.61
C ASP A 189 -2.27 24.22 1.65
N MET A 190 -2.24 23.85 2.94
CA MET A 190 -2.72 24.72 4.03
C MET A 190 -1.84 25.97 4.22
N ARG A 191 -0.56 25.93 3.82
CA ARG A 191 0.34 27.10 3.88
C ARG A 191 -0.17 28.27 3.04
N PHE A 192 -0.84 27.98 1.92
CA PHE A 192 -1.41 29.00 1.04
C PHE A 192 -2.88 29.34 1.36
N GLU A 193 -3.64 28.43 1.96
CA GLU A 193 -5.03 28.72 2.37
C GLU A 193 -5.12 29.67 3.58
N LEU A 194 -4.15 29.64 4.50
CA LEU A 194 -4.17 30.47 5.71
C LEU A 194 -4.03 31.98 5.43
N PHE A 195 -3.37 32.36 4.34
CA PHE A 195 -3.17 33.77 3.97
C PHE A 195 -4.26 34.34 3.05
N THR A 196 -5.10 33.49 2.44
CA THR A 196 -6.12 33.91 1.47
C THR A 196 -7.56 33.79 1.98
N LYS A 197 -7.79 33.10 3.10
CA LYS A 197 -9.12 33.04 3.74
C LYS A 197 -9.33 34.24 4.68
N ASN A 198 -9.93 35.31 4.14
CA ASN A 198 -10.60 36.34 4.95
C ASN A 198 -11.91 35.85 5.58
N GLU A 199 -12.34 34.63 5.30
CA GLU A 199 -13.54 34.03 5.88
C GLU A 199 -13.19 32.69 6.51
N VAL A 200 -13.05 32.70 7.84
CA VAL A 200 -13.20 31.49 8.65
C VAL A 200 -14.61 30.99 8.39
N LYS A 201 -14.78 29.98 7.55
CA LYS A 201 -16.06 29.26 7.47
C LYS A 201 -16.35 28.78 8.89
N GLU A 202 -17.38 29.33 9.51
CA GLU A 202 -18.00 28.75 10.69
C GLU A 202 -18.55 27.38 10.28
N THR A 203 -17.68 26.37 10.25
CA THR A 203 -18.12 24.99 10.16
C THR A 203 -18.96 24.77 11.40
N SER A 204 -20.26 24.53 11.22
CA SER A 204 -21.14 24.11 12.30
C SER A 204 -20.44 22.98 13.04
N LYS A 205 -19.95 23.29 14.25
CA LYS A 205 -19.16 22.34 15.04
C LYS A 205 -20.02 21.10 15.15
N ARG A 206 -19.53 19.98 14.62
CA ARG A 206 -20.24 18.70 14.63
C ARG A 206 -20.67 18.44 16.08
N GLN A 207 -21.98 18.47 16.33
CA GLN A 207 -22.51 18.34 17.68
C GLN A 207 -22.04 16.99 18.22
N ARG A 208 -21.21 17.03 19.28
CA ARG A 208 -20.71 15.81 19.90
C ARG A 208 -21.91 15.09 20.49
N VAL A 209 -22.18 13.87 20.02
CA VAL A 209 -23.20 13.01 20.61
C VAL A 209 -22.74 12.68 22.03
N ILE A 210 -23.50 13.15 23.01
CA ILE A 210 -23.20 12.95 24.43
C ILE A 210 -23.32 11.46 24.73
N ASN A 211 -22.31 10.91 25.40
CA ASN A 211 -22.34 9.53 25.88
C ASN A 211 -23.51 9.37 26.86
N SER A 212 -24.34 8.34 26.66
CA SER A 212 -25.57 8.10 27.44
C SER A 212 -25.34 8.07 28.94
N ARG A 213 -24.13 7.71 29.38
CA ARG A 213 -23.73 7.65 30.79
C ARG A 213 -23.64 9.01 31.49
N TYR A 214 -23.50 10.10 30.74
CA TYR A 214 -23.31 11.46 31.26
C TYR A 214 -24.43 12.41 30.80
N ARG A 215 -25.57 11.86 30.38
CA ARG A 215 -26.66 12.66 29.81
C ARG A 215 -27.35 13.55 30.85
N GLU A 216 -27.40 13.12 32.10
CA GLU A 216 -28.04 13.85 33.21
C GLU A 216 -27.14 14.97 33.77
N ASP A 217 -25.81 14.83 33.65
CA ASP A 217 -24.83 15.83 34.12
C ASP A 217 -24.50 16.88 33.05
N TYR A 218 -25.03 16.76 31.83
CA TYR A 218 -24.72 17.68 30.74
C TYR A 218 -25.59 18.93 30.82
N ILE A 219 -24.96 20.05 31.15
CA ILE A 219 -25.58 21.38 31.07
C ILE A 219 -25.30 21.96 29.69
N GLU A 220 -26.35 22.29 28.94
CA GLU A 220 -26.19 22.90 27.63
C GLU A 220 -25.42 24.23 27.72
N PRO A 221 -24.48 24.51 26.81
CA PRO A 221 -23.67 25.73 26.85
C PRO A 221 -24.48 27.03 26.88
N VAL A 222 -25.70 27.01 26.31
CA VAL A 222 -26.62 28.14 26.31
C VAL A 222 -27.20 28.37 27.72
N ILE A 223 -27.57 27.29 28.41
CA ILE A 223 -28.06 27.32 29.79
C ILE A 223 -26.94 27.74 30.75
N TYR A 224 -25.72 27.21 30.55
CA TYR A 224 -24.56 27.60 31.37
C TYR A 224 -24.23 29.09 31.25
N ARG A 225 -24.36 29.69 30.05
CA ARG A 225 -24.17 31.13 29.86
C ARG A 225 -25.23 31.96 30.57
N ALA A 226 -26.49 31.53 30.52
CA ALA A 226 -27.59 32.21 31.21
C ALA A 226 -27.52 32.11 32.75
N ILE A 227 -26.81 31.12 33.29
CA ILE A 227 -26.57 30.98 34.74
C ILE A 227 -25.43 31.89 35.24
N MET A 228 -24.52 32.28 34.34
CA MET A 228 -23.31 33.05 34.68
C MET A 228 -23.46 34.56 34.45
N GLU A 229 -24.59 35.02 33.91
CA GLU A 229 -25.03 36.43 33.88
C GLU A 229 -25.95 36.74 35.06
#